data_AF-A0A7K6Z988-F1
#
_entry.id   AF-A0A7K6Z988-F1
#
_cell.length_a   1.000
_cell.length_b   1.000
_cell.length_c   1.000
_cell.angle_alpha   90.00
_cell.angle_beta   90.00
_cell.angle_gamma   90.00
#
_symmetry.space_group_name_H-M   'P 1'
#
loop_
_entity.id
_entity.type
_entity.pdbx_description
1 polymer ?
#
loop_
_entity_poly.entity_id
_entity_poly.type
_entity_poly.pdbx_seq_one_letter_code
_entity_poly.pdbx_strand_id
1 'polypeptide(L)'
;GVASVTRHPAYREGDAIEGDGDIAGDLALARLDPPVTPTRLVRPICLPGPAVRFPPGTNCTVTGWGDIRTAGQCHRGTLGSTPGGWGQVGD
;
A
#
# COMPACT_ATOMS: atom_id res chain seq x y z
N GLY A 1 -24.99 -0.76 -6.55
CA GLY A 1 -24.31 0.21 -5.66
C GLY A 1 -23.36 -0.53 -4.73
N VAL A 2 -22.73 0.18 -3.78
CA VAL A 2 -22.01 -0.47 -2.67
C VAL A 2 -23.06 -0.95 -1.66
N ALA A 3 -23.05 -2.26 -1.36
CA ALA A 3 -23.94 -2.88 -0.40
C ALA A 3 -23.38 -2.83 1.03
N SER A 4 -22.07 -3.06 1.18
CA SER A 4 -21.39 -3.01 2.48
C SER A 4 -19.89 -2.75 2.32
N VAL A 5 -19.28 -2.26 3.40
CA VAL A 5 -17.83 -2.08 3.54
C VAL A 5 -17.37 -2.75 4.83
N THR A 6 -16.40 -3.66 4.73
CA THR A 6 -15.77 -4.33 5.87
C THR A 6 -14.33 -3.84 5.99
N ARG A 7 -14.01 -3.14 7.08
CA ARG A 7 -12.65 -2.67 7.40
C ARG A 7 -11.89 -3.76 8.13
N HIS A 8 -10.57 -3.83 7.94
CA HIS A 8 -9.74 -4.75 8.69
C HIS A 8 -9.79 -4.37 10.20
N PRO A 9 -9.94 -5.33 11.13
CA PRO A 9 -10.08 -5.03 12.57
C PRO A 9 -8.90 -4.31 13.21
N ALA A 10 -7.70 -4.46 12.62
CA ALA A 10 -6.50 -3.78 13.11
C ALA A 10 -6.39 -2.32 12.64
N TYR A 11 -7.22 -1.86 11.70
CA TYR A 11 -7.22 -0.48 11.25
C TYR A 11 -7.63 0.46 12.37
N ARG A 12 -6.78 1.42 12.69
CA ARG A 12 -7.07 2.46 13.69
C ARG A 12 -7.25 3.81 13.00
N GLU A 13 -8.44 4.36 13.15
CA GLU A 13 -8.78 5.67 12.58
C GLU A 13 -8.22 6.77 13.49
N GLY A 14 -7.31 7.59 12.96
CA GLY A 14 -6.79 8.77 13.67
C GLY A 14 -5.41 8.62 14.32
N ASP A 15 -4.69 7.50 14.14
CA ASP A 15 -3.33 7.31 14.70
C ASP A 15 -2.20 7.79 13.78
N ALA A 16 -2.51 8.18 12.53
CA ALA A 16 -1.54 8.73 11.57
C ALA A 16 -0.94 10.10 11.99
N ILE A 17 -1.41 10.69 13.09
CA ILE A 17 -0.95 11.97 13.63
C ILE A 17 0.01 11.83 14.82
N GLU A 18 0.15 10.64 15.42
CA GLU A 18 1.09 10.38 16.53
C GLU A 18 2.42 9.78 16.04
N GLY A 19 3.04 10.34 14.99
CA GLY A 19 4.49 10.25 14.73
C GLY A 19 5.15 8.87 14.52
N ASP A 20 4.49 7.73 14.78
CA ASP A 20 5.00 6.37 14.56
C ASP A 20 4.61 5.81 13.19
N GLY A 21 3.60 6.42 12.54
CA GLY A 21 3.13 6.04 11.21
C GLY A 21 2.51 4.65 11.14
N ASP A 22 1.93 4.13 12.23
CA ASP A 22 1.27 2.81 12.22
C ASP A 22 0.05 2.80 11.28
N ILE A 23 0.22 2.17 10.11
CA ILE A 23 -0.82 1.92 9.10
C ILE A 23 -1.32 0.46 9.14
N ALA A 24 -1.21 -0.21 10.31
CA ALA A 24 -1.62 -1.60 10.45
C ALA A 24 -3.05 -1.81 9.95
N GLY A 25 -3.21 -2.75 9.03
CA GLY A 25 -4.52 -3.10 8.50
C GLY A 25 -5.17 -2.02 7.65
N ASP A 26 -4.42 -1.13 6.99
CA ASP A 26 -4.95 -0.26 5.92
C ASP A 26 -5.43 -1.10 4.71
N LEU A 27 -6.61 -1.71 4.89
CA LEU A 27 -7.27 -2.62 3.97
C LEU A 27 -8.77 -2.70 4.30
N ALA A 28 -9.61 -2.68 3.26
CA ALA A 28 -11.05 -2.91 3.37
C ALA A 28 -11.61 -3.67 2.17
N LEU A 29 -12.76 -4.33 2.36
CA LEU A 29 -13.52 -4.98 1.30
C LEU A 29 -14.86 -4.26 1.08
N ALA A 30 -15.14 -3.87 -0.16
CA ALA A 30 -16.44 -3.33 -0.56
C ALA A 30 -17.23 -4.38 -1.34
N ARG A 31 -18.42 -4.76 -0.84
CA ARG A 31 -19.33 -5.67 -1.54
C ARG A 31 -20.26 -4.85 -2.42
N LEU A 32 -20.38 -5.22 -3.69
CA LEU A 32 -21.30 -4.60 -4.64
C LEU A 32 -22.60 -5.41 -4.74
N ASP A 33 -23.72 -4.70 -4.92
CA ASP A 33 -25.03 -5.31 -5.16
C ASP A 33 -25.83 -4.46 -6.19
N PRO A 34 -26.20 -5.02 -7.36
CA PRO A 34 -25.89 -6.38 -7.81
C PRO A 34 -24.39 -6.59 -8.05
N PRO A 35 -23.91 -7.86 -8.09
CA PRO A 35 -22.54 -8.18 -8.47
C PRO A 35 -22.18 -7.62 -9.85
N VAL A 36 -20.91 -7.28 -10.03
CA VAL A 36 -20.42 -6.78 -11.32
C VAL A 36 -20.31 -7.92 -12.32
N THR A 37 -20.85 -7.73 -13.52
CA THR A 37 -20.71 -8.65 -14.64
C THR A 37 -19.31 -8.55 -15.24
N PRO A 38 -18.52 -9.64 -15.29
CA PRO A 38 -17.21 -9.64 -15.94
C PRO A 38 -17.30 -9.33 -17.44
N THR A 39 -16.33 -8.58 -17.96
CA THR A 39 -16.24 -8.25 -19.39
C THR A 39 -14.80 -8.30 -19.88
N ARG A 40 -14.56 -7.88 -21.13
CA ARG A 40 -13.18 -7.68 -21.63
C ARG A 40 -12.43 -6.59 -20.85
N LEU A 41 -13.13 -5.56 -20.36
CA LEU A 41 -12.54 -4.40 -19.68
C LEU A 41 -12.61 -4.50 -18.14
N VAL A 42 -13.44 -5.40 -17.61
CA VAL A 42 -13.65 -5.55 -16.17
C VAL A 42 -13.35 -6.99 -15.77
N ARG A 43 -12.26 -7.20 -15.02
CA ARG A 43 -11.80 -8.51 -14.55
C ARG A 43 -11.24 -8.40 -13.13
N PRO A 44 -11.39 -9.44 -12.29
CA PRO A 44 -10.76 -9.48 -10.99
C PRO A 44 -9.23 -9.60 -11.11
N ILE A 45 -8.53 -9.11 -10.10
CA ILE A 45 -7.11 -9.40 -9.90
C ILE A 45 -6.94 -10.68 -9.06
N CYS A 46 -5.83 -11.38 -9.24
CA CYS A 46 -5.50 -12.53 -8.42
C CYS A 46 -5.00 -12.07 -7.04
N LEU A 47 -5.33 -12.83 -6.00
CA LEU A 47 -4.71 -12.67 -4.68
C LEU A 47 -3.43 -13.52 -4.62
N PRO A 48 -2.34 -13.01 -4.02
CA PRO A 48 -1.16 -13.82 -3.78
C PRO A 48 -1.48 -14.93 -2.78
N GLY A 49 -0.82 -16.09 -2.93
CA GLY A 49 -0.85 -17.12 -1.91
C GLY A 49 -0.20 -16.62 -0.61
N PRO A 50 -0.55 -17.20 0.56
CA PRO A 50 -0.11 -16.70 1.87
C PRO A 50 1.41 -16.74 2.09
N ALA A 51 2.14 -17.56 1.31
CA ALA A 51 3.59 -17.69 1.39
C ALA A 51 4.35 -16.94 0.29
N VAL A 52 3.65 -16.24 -0.62
CA VAL A 52 4.29 -15.47 -1.70
C VAL A 52 5.09 -14.32 -1.10
N ARG A 53 6.30 -14.10 -1.63
CA ARG A 53 7.19 -13.00 -1.24
C ARG A 53 7.54 -12.17 -2.47
N PHE A 54 7.72 -10.87 -2.27
CA PHE A 54 8.19 -9.93 -3.27
C PHE A 54 9.53 -9.34 -2.81
N PRO A 55 10.68 -9.90 -3.26
CA PRO A 55 12.00 -9.41 -2.86
C PRO A 55 12.23 -7.93 -3.22
N PRO A 56 13.15 -7.23 -2.53
CA PRO A 56 13.60 -5.91 -2.97
C PRO A 56 14.08 -5.93 -4.42
N GLY A 57 13.74 -4.89 -5.18
CA GLY A 57 14.02 -4.82 -6.62
C GLY A 57 13.02 -5.56 -7.51
N THR A 58 11.97 -6.18 -6.96
CA THR A 58 10.88 -6.73 -7.77
C THR A 58 10.19 -5.62 -8.56
N ASN A 59 10.12 -5.77 -9.88
CA ASN A 59 9.37 -4.85 -10.72
C ASN A 59 7.86 -5.05 -10.52
N CYS A 60 7.20 -4.01 -10.02
CA CYS A 60 5.76 -3.95 -9.81
C CYS A 60 5.14 -2.80 -10.63
N THR A 61 3.85 -2.90 -10.94
CA THR A 61 3.10 -1.84 -11.62
C THR A 61 2.03 -1.29 -10.71
N VAL A 62 1.97 0.04 -10.60
CA VAL A 62 0.92 0.77 -9.86
C VAL A 62 0.13 1.58 -10.88
N THR A 63 -1.19 1.57 -10.77
CA THR A 63 -2.11 2.32 -11.65
C THR A 63 -3.12 3.10 -10.80
N GLY A 64 -3.57 4.26 -11.30
CA GLY A 64 -4.53 5.09 -10.61
C GLY A 64 -4.71 6.45 -11.29
N TRP A 65 -5.62 7.26 -10.74
CA TRP A 65 -5.94 8.61 -11.21
C TRP A 65 -5.44 9.70 -10.25
N GLY A 66 -4.41 9.41 -9.44
CA GLY A 66 -3.85 10.34 -8.46
C GLY A 66 -3.12 11.54 -9.08
N ASP A 67 -2.70 12.49 -8.24
CA ASP A 67 -1.96 13.68 -8.66
C ASP A 67 -0.58 13.30 -9.24
N ILE A 68 -0.29 13.77 -10.45
CA ILE A 68 0.96 13.52 -11.17
C ILE A 68 2.04 14.57 -10.88
N ARG A 69 1.68 15.71 -10.27
CA ARG A 69 2.59 16.82 -9.95
C ARG A 69 3.20 16.67 -8.57
N THR A 70 2.51 16.00 -7.66
CA THR A 70 3.05 15.58 -6.37
C THR A 70 3.65 14.17 -6.50
N ALA A 71 4.58 13.99 -7.43
CA ALA A 71 5.42 12.79 -7.43
C ALA A 71 6.12 12.74 -6.07
N GLY A 72 5.84 11.68 -5.31
CA GLY A 72 6.05 11.63 -3.87
C GLY A 72 7.38 12.21 -3.43
N GLN A 73 7.31 13.16 -2.51
CA GLN A 73 8.24 13.12 -1.40
C GLN A 73 7.93 11.81 -0.66
N CYS A 74 8.37 10.68 -1.23
CA CYS A 74 8.75 9.54 -0.41
C CYS A 74 9.75 10.18 0.54
N HIS A 75 9.34 10.41 1.78
CA HIS A 75 10.21 11.01 2.77
C HIS A 75 11.46 10.16 2.71
N ARG A 76 12.56 10.76 2.23
CA ARG A 76 13.86 10.13 2.33
C ARG A 76 13.94 9.84 3.81
N GLY A 77 13.83 8.56 4.18
CA GLY A 77 14.31 8.12 5.46
C GLY A 77 15.79 8.45 5.45
N THR A 78 16.14 9.69 5.79
CA THR A 78 17.42 9.99 6.39
C THR A 78 17.40 9.15 7.66
N LEU A 79 17.94 7.93 7.56
CA LEU A 79 18.60 7.30 8.69
C LEU A 79 19.42 8.42 9.31
N GLY A 80 19.01 8.83 10.51
CA GLY A 80 19.61 9.95 11.21
C GLY A 80 21.12 9.79 11.13
N SER A 81 21.78 10.81 10.62
CA SER A 81 23.21 10.98 10.77
C SER A 81 23.50 11.18 12.25
N THR A 82 23.53 10.08 13.02
CA THR A 82 24.25 10.03 14.28
C THR A 82 25.74 10.15 13.95
N PRO A 83 26.51 11.01 14.63
CA PRO A 83 27.95 11.06 14.46
C PRO A 83 28.55 9.72 14.94
N GLY A 84 28.92 8.86 13.99
CA GLY A 84 29.66 7.62 14.22
C GLY A 84 28.89 6.35 13.81
N GLY A 85 29.37 5.69 12.74
CA GLY A 85 28.93 4.34 12.36
C GLY A 85 28.92 4.11 10.85
N TRP A 86 29.78 3.21 10.37
CA TRP A 86 30.20 3.03 8.97
C TRP A 86 29.16 2.39 8.04
N GLY A 87 29.32 2.65 6.74
CA GLY A 87 28.78 1.81 5.66
C GLY A 87 28.86 2.48 4.29
N GLN A 88 30.01 2.41 3.63
CA GLN A 88 30.09 2.72 2.19
C GLN A 88 29.55 1.52 1.39
N VAL A 89 28.75 1.79 0.37
CA VAL A 89 28.40 0.78 -0.65
C VAL A 89 29.14 1.16 -1.92
N GLY A 90 30.21 0.42 -2.21
CA GLY A 90 30.71 0.22 -3.56
C GLY A 90 30.36 -1.22 -3.96
N ASP A 91 29.86 -1.38 -5.19
CA ASP A 91 29.38 -2.58 -5.89
C ASP A 91 28.40 -3.52 -5.16
#